data_AF-A0A1V5KNH4-F1
#
_entry.id   AF-A0A1V5KNH4-F1
#
_cell.length_a   1.000
_cell.length_b   1.000
_cell.length_c   1.000
_cell.angle_alpha   90.00
_cell.angle_beta   90.00
_cell.angle_gamma   90.00
#
_symmetry.space_group_name_H-M   'P 1'
#
loop_
_entity.id
_entity.type
_entity.pdbx_description
1 polymer ?
#
loop_
_entity_poly.entity_id
_entity_poly.type
_entity_poly.pdbx_seq_one_letter_code
_entity_poly.pdbx_strand_id
1 'polypeptide(L)'
;MEPRVELTYLLDFYGALLTEGRREALRLYCEEDLSLAEIAEQAGVSRQAVLDSVKRSREKLEEYEEKLGAVKRHRAITSEAERCLEALDRGDAIAARRSLENILRIER
;
A
#
# COMPACT_ATOMS: atom_id res chain seq x y z
N MET A 1 -2.37 7.30 10.35
CA MET A 1 -2.65 7.32 8.90
C MET A 1 -4.08 6.83 8.69
N GLU A 2 -4.83 7.40 7.76
CA GLU A 2 -6.20 6.96 7.51
C GLU A 2 -6.24 5.53 6.95
N PRO A 3 -7.23 4.71 7.32
CA PRO A 3 -7.33 3.32 6.86
C PRO A 3 -7.33 3.16 5.33
N ARG A 4 -7.81 4.17 4.59
CA ARG A 4 -7.88 4.16 3.12
C ARG A 4 -6.49 4.31 2.48
N VAL A 5 -5.59 5.07 3.09
CA VAL A 5 -4.20 5.24 2.60
C VAL A 5 -3.43 3.94 2.76
N GLU A 6 -3.53 3.26 3.92
CA GLU A 6 -2.91 1.94 4.10
C GLU A 6 -3.43 0.91 3.08
N LEU A 7 -4.74 0.89 2.85
CA LEU A 7 -5.36 -0.01 1.89
C LEU A 7 -4.90 0.27 0.45
N THR A 8 -4.65 1.53 0.09
CA THR A 8 -4.13 1.91 -1.24
C THR A 8 -2.73 1.34 -1.45
N TYR A 9 -1.82 1.51 -0.49
CA TYR A 9 -0.49 0.90 -0.57
C TYR A 9 -0.55 -0.63 -0.70
N LEU A 10 -1.43 -1.28 0.06
CA LEU A 10 -1.62 -2.72 -0.02
C LEU A 10 -2.16 -3.15 -1.40
N LEU A 11 -3.07 -2.36 -1.98
CA LEU A 11 -3.61 -2.59 -3.31
C LEU A 11 -2.54 -2.44 -4.40
N ASP A 12 -1.66 -1.44 -4.29
CA ASP A 12 -0.56 -1.24 -5.24
C ASP A 12 0.41 -2.43 -5.27
N PHE A 13 0.74 -2.97 -4.09
CA PHE A 13 1.73 -4.04 -3.95
C PHE A 13 1.14 -5.42 -4.23
N TYR A 14 -0.11 -5.66 -3.82
CA TYR A 14 -0.69 -7.01 -3.81
C TYR A 14 -1.99 -7.13 -4.61
N GLY A 15 -2.51 -6.05 -5.19
CA GLY A 15 -3.78 -6.05 -5.92
C GLY A 15 -3.82 -7.00 -7.10
N ALA A 16 -2.68 -7.28 -7.73
CA ALA A 16 -2.56 -8.27 -8.80
C ALA A 16 -2.81 -9.73 -8.34
N LEU A 17 -2.79 -10.00 -7.03
CA LEU A 17 -3.08 -11.31 -6.44
C LEU A 17 -4.59 -11.51 -6.16
N LEU A 18 -5.38 -10.44 -6.25
CA LEU A 18 -6.83 -10.51 -6.15
C LEU A 18 -7.45 -10.90 -7.50
N THR A 19 -8.68 -11.41 -7.45
CA THR A 19 -9.48 -11.54 -8.68
C THR A 19 -9.81 -10.17 -9.24
N GLU A 20 -9.95 -10.07 -10.56
CA GLU A 20 -10.18 -8.79 -11.26
C GLU A 20 -11.35 -7.98 -10.66
N GLY A 21 -12.50 -8.60 -10.42
CA GLY A 21 -13.64 -7.90 -9.80
C GLY A 21 -13.41 -7.43 -8.36
N ARG A 22 -12.56 -8.13 -7.58
CA ARG A 22 -12.19 -7.70 -6.21
C ARG A 22 -11.21 -6.54 -6.25
N ARG A 23 -10.23 -6.61 -7.15
CA ARG A 23 -9.28 -5.53 -7.39
C ARG A 23 -10.00 -4.28 -7.84
N GLU A 24 -10.92 -4.38 -8.79
CA GLU A 24 -11.65 -3.23 -9.33
C GLU A 24 -12.55 -2.58 -8.27
N ALA A 25 -13.27 -3.37 -7.47
CA ALA A 25 -14.08 -2.82 -6.38
C ALA A 25 -13.23 -2.05 -5.34
N LEU A 26 -12.02 -2.53 -5.04
CA LEU A 26 -11.08 -1.80 -4.18
C LEU A 26 -10.51 -0.55 -4.84
N ARG A 27 -10.18 -0.62 -6.14
CA ARG A 27 -9.67 0.51 -6.92
C ARG A 27 -10.66 1.66 -6.92
N LEU A 28 -11.92 1.38 -7.29
CA LEU A 28 -13.01 2.35 -7.26
C LEU A 28 -13.24 2.95 -5.86
N TYR A 29 -13.08 2.14 -4.82
CA TYR A 29 -13.24 2.62 -3.45
C TYR A 29 -12.05 3.46 -2.95
N CYS A 30 -10.82 3.14 -3.34
CA CYS A 30 -9.61 3.76 -2.81
C CYS A 30 -9.10 4.93 -3.66
N GLU A 31 -9.17 4.84 -4.99
CA GLU A 31 -8.59 5.79 -5.93
C GLU A 31 -9.63 6.77 -6.47
N GLU A 32 -10.85 6.31 -6.73
CA GLU A 32 -11.94 7.13 -7.30
C GLU A 32 -12.89 7.67 -6.22
N ASP A 33 -12.61 7.41 -4.94
CA ASP A 33 -13.41 7.77 -3.78
C ASP A 33 -14.89 7.35 -3.81
N LEU A 34 -15.29 6.42 -4.69
CA LEU A 34 -16.67 5.98 -4.82
C LEU A 34 -17.19 5.34 -3.52
N SER A 35 -18.45 5.63 -3.22
CA SER A 35 -19.18 4.97 -2.15
C SER A 35 -19.52 3.52 -2.53
N LEU A 36 -19.74 2.69 -1.51
CA LEU A 36 -20.17 1.30 -1.73
C LEU A 36 -21.50 1.18 -2.50
N ALA A 37 -22.32 2.24 -2.48
CA ALA A 37 -23.58 2.29 -3.23
C ALA A 37 -23.33 2.53 -4.72
N GLU A 38 -22.46 3.50 -5.06
CA GLU A 38 -22.08 3.79 -6.45
C GLU A 38 -21.37 2.60 -7.10
N ILE A 39 -20.47 1.94 -6.35
CA ILE A 39 -19.81 0.71 -6.83
C ILE A 39 -20.82 -0.40 -7.06
N ALA A 40 -21.82 -0.54 -6.19
CA ALA A 40 -22.86 -1.56 -6.31
C ALA A 40 -23.75 -1.34 -7.54
N GLU A 41 -24.13 -0.08 -7.78
CA GLU A 41 -24.89 0.33 -8.97
C GLU A 41 -24.10 0.03 -10.25
N GLN A 42 -22.83 0.43 -10.31
CA GLN A 42 -21.97 0.20 -11.47
C GLN A 42 -21.71 -1.30 -11.74
N ALA A 43 -21.57 -2.09 -10.69
CA ALA A 43 -21.33 -3.53 -10.79
C ALA A 43 -22.62 -4.38 -10.93
N GLY A 44 -23.81 -3.78 -10.83
CA GLY A 44 -25.09 -4.49 -10.90
C GLY A 44 -25.30 -5.49 -9.75
N VAL A 45 -24.72 -5.23 -8.57
CA VAL A 45 -24.81 -6.10 -7.39
C VAL A 45 -25.39 -5.34 -6.19
N SER A 46 -25.61 -6.03 -5.06
CA SER A 46 -26.06 -5.35 -3.85
C SER A 46 -24.92 -4.60 -3.15
N ARG A 47 -25.25 -3.52 -2.44
CA ARG A 47 -24.31 -2.80 -1.55
C ARG A 47 -23.64 -3.75 -0.54
N GLN A 48 -24.37 -4.75 -0.05
CA GLN A 48 -23.81 -5.75 0.87
C GLN A 48 -22.76 -6.63 0.18
N ALA A 49 -22.99 -7.02 -1.07
CA ALA A 49 -22.02 -7.79 -1.83
C ALA A 49 -20.71 -7.01 -2.05
N VAL A 50 -20.80 -5.70 -2.33
CA VAL A 50 -19.62 -4.83 -2.43
C VAL A 50 -18.91 -4.69 -1.09
N LEU A 51 -19.65 -4.43 0.00
CA LEU A 51 -19.08 -4.32 1.35
C LEU A 51 -18.28 -5.57 1.72
N ASP A 52 -18.88 -6.75 1.50
CA ASP A 52 -18.24 -8.02 1.78
C ASP A 52 -17.01 -8.26 0.88
N SER A 53 -17.08 -7.83 -0.38
CA SER A 53 -15.96 -7.92 -1.33
C SER A 53 -14.78 -7.06 -0.87
N VAL A 54 -15.02 -5.80 -0.52
CA VAL A 54 -13.99 -4.87 -0.02
C VAL A 54 -13.37 -5.41 1.27
N LYS A 55 -14.21 -5.86 2.22
CA LYS A 55 -13.73 -6.41 3.50
C LYS A 55 -12.82 -7.63 3.31
N ARG A 56 -13.28 -8.63 2.56
CA ARG A 56 -12.49 -9.86 2.31
C ARG A 56 -11.22 -9.58 1.51
N SER A 57 -11.27 -8.65 0.57
CA SER A 57 -10.11 -8.27 -0.23
C SER A 57 -9.07 -7.58 0.64
N ARG A 58 -9.49 -6.66 1.52
CA ARG A 58 -8.62 -6.03 2.52
C ARG A 58 -7.95 -7.06 3.43
N GLU A 59 -8.73 -7.96 4.04
CA GLU A 59 -8.20 -9.03 4.90
C GLU A 59 -7.13 -9.85 4.17
N LYS A 60 -7.35 -10.12 2.87
CA LYS A 60 -6.39 -10.88 2.07
C LYS A 60 -5.10 -10.11 1.77
N LEU A 61 -5.20 -8.82 1.49
CA LEU A 61 -4.04 -7.96 1.28
C LEU A 61 -3.23 -7.78 2.57
N GLU A 62 -3.91 -7.65 3.72
CA GLU A 62 -3.26 -7.60 5.05
C GLU A 62 -2.53 -8.92 5.36
N GLU A 63 -3.12 -10.08 5.02
CA GLU A 63 -2.46 -11.39 5.15
C GLU A 63 -1.21 -11.49 4.25
N TYR A 64 -1.25 -10.93 3.04
CA TYR A 64 -0.06 -10.88 2.18
C TYR A 64 1.03 -10.01 2.79
N GLU A 65 0.70 -8.84 3.34
CA GLU A 65 1.68 -7.99 4.02
C GLU A 65 2.27 -8.63 5.26
N GLU A 66 1.47 -9.33 6.07
CA GLU A 66 1.96 -10.06 7.24
C GLU A 66 3.02 -11.10 6.84
N LYS A 67 2.81 -11.78 5.70
CA LYS A 67 3.71 -12.83 5.21
C LYS A 67 4.91 -12.32 4.43
N LEU A 68 4.73 -11.26 3.64
CA LEU A 68 5.72 -10.79 2.66
C LEU A 68 6.42 -9.50 3.09
N GLY A 69 5.77 -8.67 3.90
CA GLY A 69 6.33 -7.43 4.44
C GLY A 69 6.85 -6.46 3.37
N ALA A 70 6.30 -6.48 2.15
CA ALA A 70 6.83 -5.71 1.04
C ALA A 70 6.57 -4.21 1.20
N VAL A 71 5.38 -3.82 1.67
CA VAL A 71 5.05 -2.40 1.91
C VAL A 71 5.92 -1.86 3.04
N LYS A 72 6.05 -2.60 4.14
CA LYS A 72 6.90 -2.21 5.26
C LYS A 72 8.36 -2.02 4.85
N ARG A 73 8.93 -2.97 4.09
CA ARG A 73 10.32 -2.86 3.59
C ARG A 73 10.49 -1.68 2.65
N HIS A 74 9.58 -1.52 1.68
CA HIS A 74 9.62 -0.40 0.75
C HIS A 74 9.62 0.95 1.48
N ARG A 75 8.71 1.15 2.44
CA ARG A 75 8.67 2.38 3.23
C ARG A 75 9.95 2.62 4.03
N ALA A 76 10.51 1.57 4.62
CA ALA A 76 11.76 1.70 5.38
C ALA A 76 12.92 2.14 4.48
N ILE A 77 13.02 1.57 3.28
CA ILE A 77 14.04 1.95 2.28
C ILE A 77 13.84 3.38 1.81
N THR A 78 12.62 3.76 1.43
CA THR A 78 12.29 5.12 0.99
C THR A 78 12.61 6.14 2.07
N SER A 79 12.27 5.87 3.33
CA SER A 79 12.58 6.76 4.45
C SER A 79 14.08 6.93 4.68
N GLU A 80 14.89 5.86 4.56
CA GLU A 80 16.34 6.00 4.63
C GLU A 80 16.92 6.73 3.42
N ALA A 81 16.34 6.54 2.23
CA ALA A 81 16.78 7.23 1.02
C ALA A 81 16.52 8.74 1.12
N GLU A 82 15.35 9.14 1.63
CA GLU A 82 15.02 10.54 1.93
C GLU A 82 16.01 11.14 2.95
N ARG A 83 16.29 10.42 4.04
CA ARG A 83 17.33 10.84 5.02
C ARG A 83 18.70 11.02 4.38
N CYS A 84 19.06 10.15 3.44
CA CYS A 84 20.32 10.24 2.71
C CYS A 84 20.39 11.50 1.85
N LEU A 85 19.33 11.79 1.08
CA LEU A 85 19.22 12.99 0.25
C LEU A 85 19.32 14.26 1.10
N GLU A 86 18.56 14.35 2.19
CA GLU A 86 18.63 15.50 3.09
C GLU A 86 20.02 15.69 3.72
N ALA A 87 20.73 14.60 4.04
CA ALA A 87 22.08 14.68 4.55
C ALA A 87 23.06 15.22 3.50
N LEU A 88 22.92 14.81 2.24
CA LEU A 88 23.70 15.33 1.13
C LEU A 88 23.42 16.82 0.88
N ASP A 89 22.17 17.25 0.95
CA ASP A 89 21.79 18.66 0.80
C ASP A 89 22.41 19.55 1.90
N ARG A 90 22.63 18.98 3.09
CA ARG A 90 23.33 19.63 4.22
C ARG A 90 24.86 19.49 4.16
N GLY A 91 25.41 18.79 3.17
CA GLY A 91 26.85 18.50 3.06
C GLY A 91 27.37 17.48 4.08
N ASP A 92 26.50 16.74 4.77
CA ASP A 92 26.87 15.73 5.75
C ASP A 92 27.02 14.35 5.09
N ALA A 93 28.21 14.12 4.51
CA ALA A 93 28.53 12.86 3.85
C ALA A 93 28.54 11.65 4.82
N ILE A 94 28.78 11.87 6.11
CA ILE A 94 28.82 10.79 7.11
C ILE A 94 27.40 10.30 7.41
N ALA A 95 26.45 11.23 7.61
CA ALA A 95 25.05 10.89 7.79
C ALA A 95 24.47 10.23 6.53
N ALA A 96 24.80 10.75 5.34
CA ALA A 96 24.37 10.15 4.07
C ALA A 96 24.85 8.70 3.93
N ARG A 97 26.13 8.43 4.25
CA ARG A 97 26.68 7.08 4.25
C ARG A 97 25.96 6.15 5.22
N ARG A 98 25.65 6.63 6.44
CA ARG A 98 24.93 5.84 7.45
C ARG A 98 23.54 5.44 6.96
N SER A 99 22.81 6.33 6.31
CA SER A 99 21.50 6.01 5.72
C SER A 99 21.60 4.95 4.62
N LEU A 100 22.63 5.00 3.77
CA LEU A 100 22.88 3.93 2.79
C LEU A 100 23.18 2.58 3.47
N GLU A 101 24.00 2.59 4.54
CA GLU A 101 24.27 1.37 5.31
C GLU A 101 23.00 0.79 5.95
N ASN A 102 22.07 1.64 6.40
CA ASN A 102 20.76 1.19 6.90
C ASN A 102 19.91 0.55 5.80
N ILE A 103 19.85 1.14 4.60
CA ILE A 103 19.15 0.55 3.44
C ILE A 103 19.68 -0.86 3.16
N LEU A 104 21.00 -1.02 3.10
CA LEU A 104 21.63 -2.32 2.86
C LEU A 104 21.34 -3.36 3.95
N ARG A 105 20.94 -2.93 5.16
CA ARG A 105 20.53 -3.83 6.25
C ARG A 105 19.06 -4.21 6.19
N ILE A 106 18.20 -3.39 5.59
CA ILE A 106 16.77 -3.69 5.41
C ILE A 106 16.55 -4.79 4.36
N GLU A 107 17.44 -4.85 3.36
CA GLU A 107 17.40 -5.84 2.28
C GLU A 107 18.01 -7.21 2.66
N ARG A 108 18.57 -7.35 3.86
CA ARG A 108 19.12 -8.62 4.39
C ARG A 108 18.11 -9.33 5.27
#